data_AF-X1VXB3-F1
#
_entry.id   AF-X1VXB3-F1
#
_cell.length_a   1.000
_cell.length_b   1.000
_cell.length_c   1.000
_cell.angle_alpha   90.00
_cell.angle_beta   90.00
_cell.angle_gamma   90.00
#
_symmetry.space_group_name_H-M   'P 1'
#
loop_
_entity.id
_entity.type
_entity.pdbx_description
1 polymer ?
#
loop_
_entity_poly.entity_id
_entity_poly.type
_entity_poly.pdbx_seq_one_letter_code
_entity_poly.pdbx_strand_id
1 'polypeptide(L)'
;NIGDLYLDNSVWPRSALDEEAIERYRDCLEDLPPIVVDRETMTVLDGWHRVEAHKREDVETIPVKYDSCPPHLFIAKAYVLNARHGLPVDNNTRDQIIVDLRQGKDGYNPMGEEAIAEIIGISQQRVNHVLI
;
A
#
# COMPACT_ATOMS: atom_id res chain seq x y z
N ASN A 1 10.76 10.57 -11.99
CA ASN A 1 12.03 10.37 -11.24
C ASN A 1 11.71 9.90 -9.84
N ILE A 2 12.65 9.28 -9.14
CA ILE A 2 12.45 8.89 -7.73
C ILE A 2 12.19 10.11 -6.84
N GLY A 3 12.81 11.25 -7.13
CA GLY A 3 12.60 12.52 -6.41
C GLY A 3 11.18 13.08 -6.52
N ASP A 4 10.37 12.59 -7.47
CA ASP A 4 8.98 13.03 -7.66
C ASP A 4 7.98 12.18 -6.85
N LEU A 5 8.44 11.08 -6.23
CA LEU A 5 7.59 10.14 -5.51
C LEU A 5 7.26 10.66 -4.12
N TYR A 6 5.99 10.53 -3.72
CA TYR A 6 5.54 10.85 -2.37
C TYR A 6 5.45 9.58 -1.51
N LEU A 7 6.33 9.48 -0.50
CA LEU A 7 6.37 8.39 0.47
C LEU A 7 5.66 8.83 1.75
N ASP A 8 4.36 8.57 1.81
CA ASP A 8 3.53 8.87 2.99
C ASP A 8 3.43 7.66 3.92
N ASN A 9 4.00 7.77 5.12
CA ASN A 9 3.96 6.69 6.10
C ASN A 9 2.53 6.36 6.56
N SER A 10 1.57 7.29 6.42
CA SER A 10 0.17 7.06 6.78
C SER A 10 -0.55 6.09 5.85
N VAL A 11 -0.07 5.94 4.61
CA VAL A 11 -0.64 5.03 3.60
C VAL A 11 0.15 3.74 3.44
N TRP A 12 1.28 3.61 4.14
CA TRP A 12 2.11 2.41 4.08
C TRP A 12 1.64 1.37 5.09
N PRO A 13 1.18 0.18 4.65
CA PRO A 13 0.55 -0.77 5.55
C PRO A 13 1.55 -1.60 6.38
N ARG A 14 2.86 -1.35 6.24
CA ARG A 14 3.93 -2.03 7.00
C ARG A 14 4.48 -1.11 8.07
N SER A 15 4.98 -1.71 9.16
CA SER A 15 5.55 -0.99 10.30
C SER A 15 7.01 -0.58 10.10
N ALA A 16 7.74 -1.28 9.23
CA ALA A 16 9.17 -1.04 9.00
C ALA A 16 9.65 -1.55 7.64
N LEU A 17 10.79 -1.03 7.20
CA LEU A 17 11.53 -1.56 6.07
C LEU A 17 12.19 -2.88 6.48
N ASP A 18 12.32 -3.77 5.51
CA ASP A 18 12.99 -5.06 5.66
C ASP A 18 14.33 -4.95 4.95
N GLU A 19 15.39 -4.88 5.75
CA GLU A 19 16.75 -4.68 5.27
C GLU A 19 17.22 -5.86 4.40
N GLU A 20 16.90 -7.09 4.77
CA GLU A 20 17.27 -8.28 4.00
C GLU A 20 16.56 -8.28 2.64
N ALA A 21 15.30 -7.86 2.60
CA ALA A 21 14.58 -7.69 1.34
C ALA A 21 15.21 -6.59 0.46
N ILE A 22 15.63 -5.47 1.05
CA ILE A 22 16.27 -4.37 0.31
C ILE A 22 17.60 -4.84 -0.28
N GLU A 23 18.46 -5.50 0.49
CA GLU A 23 19.74 -6.00 -0.01
C GLU A 23 19.54 -6.97 -1.18
N ARG A 24 18.59 -7.91 -1.07
CA ARG A 24 18.25 -8.80 -2.19
C ARG A 24 17.75 -8.06 -3.44
N TYR A 25 17.07 -6.92 -3.27
CA TYR A 25 16.59 -6.12 -4.40
C TYR A 25 17.72 -5.30 -5.06
N ARG A 26 18.70 -4.84 -4.28
CA ARG A 26 19.90 -4.16 -4.81
C ARG A 26 20.68 -5.06 -5.76
N ASP A 27 20.74 -6.37 -5.48
CA ASP A 27 21.41 -7.35 -6.34
C ASP A 27 20.72 -7.56 -7.71
N CYS A 28 19.46 -7.15 -7.88
CA CYS A 28 18.67 -7.46 -9.09
C CYS A 28 17.75 -6.31 -9.54
N LEU A 29 18.18 -5.06 -9.39
CA LEU A 29 17.35 -3.86 -9.67
C LEU A 29 16.60 -3.91 -11.01
N GLU A 30 17.27 -4.34 -12.09
CA GLU A 30 16.71 -4.35 -13.45
C GLU A 30 15.59 -5.39 -13.65
N ASP A 31 15.55 -6.43 -12.80
CA ASP A 31 14.56 -7.51 -12.86
C ASP A 31 13.34 -7.25 -11.96
N LEU A 32 13.36 -6.17 -11.17
CA LEU A 32 12.31 -5.88 -10.22
C LEU A 32 11.01 -5.45 -10.94
N PRO A 33 9.84 -5.87 -10.43
CA PRO A 33 8.57 -5.39 -10.95
C PRO A 33 8.42 -3.88 -10.69
N PRO A 34 7.66 -3.16 -11.54
CA PRO A 34 7.40 -1.74 -11.31
C PRO A 34 6.75 -1.48 -9.96
N ILE A 35 6.99 -0.29 -9.41
CA ILE A 35 6.25 0.20 -8.24
C ILE A 35 4.83 0.62 -8.66
N VAL A 36 3.91 0.69 -7.70
CA VAL A 36 2.56 1.21 -7.95
C VAL A 36 2.43 2.56 -7.28
N VAL A 37 2.02 3.57 -8.04
CA VAL A 37 1.81 4.93 -7.54
C VAL A 37 0.44 5.44 -7.94
N ASP A 38 -0.15 6.28 -7.10
CA ASP A 38 -1.31 7.05 -7.51
C ASP A 38 -0.93 8.09 -8.57
N ARG A 39 -1.74 8.20 -9.63
CA ARG A 39 -1.46 9.04 -10.80
C ARG A 39 -1.45 10.54 -10.49
N GLU A 40 -2.35 11.00 -9.63
CA GLU A 40 -2.54 12.43 -9.38
C GLU A 40 -1.57 12.95 -8.33
N THR A 41 -1.38 12.18 -7.26
CA THR A 41 -0.60 12.58 -6.09
C THR A 41 0.85 12.09 -6.11
N MET A 42 1.18 11.14 -6.99
CA MET A 42 2.47 10.44 -7.01
C MET A 42 2.77 9.68 -5.70
N THR A 43 1.76 9.44 -4.87
CA THR A 43 1.85 8.65 -3.64
C THR A 43 2.20 7.19 -3.96
N VAL A 44 3.23 6.65 -3.31
CA VAL A 44 3.65 5.25 -3.49
C VAL A 44 2.73 4.31 -2.72
N LEU A 45 1.97 3.49 -3.44
CA LEU A 45 1.01 2.53 -2.89
C LEU A 45 1.62 1.13 -2.74
N ASP A 46 2.60 0.77 -3.57
CA ASP A 46 3.37 -0.47 -3.47
C ASP A 46 4.81 -0.26 -3.94
N GLY A 47 5.75 -1.02 -3.36
CA GLY A 47 7.14 -1.03 -3.77
C GLY A 47 8.07 -0.13 -2.98
N TRP A 48 7.73 0.18 -1.73
CA TRP A 48 8.57 0.99 -0.82
C TRP A 48 10.02 0.48 -0.71
N HIS A 49 10.21 -0.83 -0.51
CA HIS A 49 11.55 -1.44 -0.49
C HIS A 49 12.28 -1.32 -1.83
N ARG A 50 11.56 -1.33 -2.96
CA ARG A 50 12.17 -1.18 -4.29
C ARG A 50 12.63 0.26 -4.51
N VAL A 51 11.85 1.24 -4.06
CA VAL A 51 12.26 2.65 -4.05
C VAL A 51 13.54 2.82 -3.22
N GLU A 52 13.58 2.23 -2.03
CA GLU A 52 14.77 2.30 -1.16
C GLU A 52 15.99 1.62 -1.80
N ALA A 53 15.84 0.45 -2.41
CA ALA A 53 16.91 -0.23 -3.11
C ALA A 53 17.49 0.62 -4.25
N HIS A 54 16.64 1.24 -5.08
CA HIS A 54 17.10 2.12 -6.17
C HIS A 54 17.80 3.38 -5.63
N LYS A 55 17.32 3.96 -4.53
CA LYS A 55 17.96 5.11 -3.87
C LYS A 55 19.37 4.78 -3.39
N ARG A 56 19.58 3.59 -2.81
CA ARG A 56 20.88 3.16 -2.27
C ARG A 56 21.91 2.84 -3.35
N GLU A 57 21.45 2.55 -4.57
CA GLU A 57 22.31 2.36 -5.76
C GLU A 57 22.42 3.63 -6.61
N ASP A 58 22.04 4.80 -6.08
CA ASP A 58 22.11 6.10 -6.76
C ASP A 58 21.39 6.14 -8.13
N VAL A 59 20.35 5.32 -8.30
CA VAL A 59 19.53 5.29 -9.53
C VAL A 59 18.45 6.36 -9.47
N GLU A 60 18.36 7.23 -10.48
CA GLU A 60 17.41 8.36 -10.48
C GLU A 60 15.97 7.99 -10.88
N THR A 61 15.79 6.86 -11.56
CA THR A 61 14.51 6.45 -12.14
C THR A 61 14.14 5.03 -11.75
N ILE A 62 12.84 4.78 -11.63
CA ILE A 62 12.29 3.47 -11.30
C ILE A 62 11.04 3.23 -12.17
N PRO A 63 10.83 2.02 -12.69
CA PRO A 63 9.61 1.71 -13.45
C PRO A 63 8.35 1.84 -12.59
N VAL A 64 7.30 2.46 -13.14
CA VAL A 64 6.05 2.77 -12.44
C VAL A 64 4.85 2.21 -13.18
N LYS A 65 3.89 1.66 -12.42
CA LYS A 65 2.49 1.48 -12.83
C LYS A 65 1.63 2.51 -12.09
N TYR A 66 0.75 3.16 -12.85
CA TYR A 66 -0.18 4.14 -12.29
C TYR A 66 -1.49 3.48 -11.88
N ASP A 67 -1.94 3.76 -10.66
CA ASP A 67 -3.29 3.52 -10.17
C ASP A 67 -4.01 4.88 -10.01
N SER A 68 -5.32 4.85 -9.78
CA SER A 68 -6.11 6.06 -9.52
C SER A 68 -7.25 5.68 -8.60
N CYS A 69 -7.17 6.14 -7.36
CA CYS A 69 -8.25 5.97 -6.39
C CYS A 69 -8.34 7.19 -5.46
N PRO A 70 -9.50 7.43 -4.84
CA PRO A 70 -9.62 8.51 -3.85
C PRO A 70 -8.58 8.38 -2.73
N PRO A 71 -8.01 9.50 -2.23
CA PRO A 71 -6.98 9.48 -1.18
C PRO A 71 -7.36 8.69 0.07
N HIS A 72 -8.63 8.74 0.49
CA HIS A 72 -9.12 7.98 1.64
C HIS A 72 -9.06 6.45 1.47
N LEU A 73 -8.88 5.97 0.24
CA LEU A 73 -8.70 4.54 -0.09
C LEU A 73 -7.24 4.15 -0.28
N PHE A 74 -6.28 5.08 -0.19
CA PHE A 74 -4.86 4.78 -0.43
C PHE A 74 -4.34 3.68 0.49
N ILE A 75 -4.61 3.76 1.80
CA ILE A 75 -4.16 2.73 2.74
C ILE A 75 -4.79 1.36 2.46
N ALA A 76 -6.07 1.31 2.06
CA ALA A 76 -6.75 0.08 1.69
C ALA A 76 -6.18 -0.53 0.40
N LYS A 77 -5.94 0.31 -0.60
CA LYS A 77 -5.30 -0.09 -1.86
C LYS A 77 -3.88 -0.60 -1.62
N ALA A 78 -3.08 0.14 -0.85
CA ALA A 78 -1.72 -0.24 -0.48
C ALA A 78 -1.72 -1.57 0.27
N TYR A 79 -2.63 -1.77 1.23
CA TYR A 79 -2.81 -3.04 1.93
C TYR A 79 -3.03 -4.20 0.94
N VAL A 80 -3.98 -4.07 0.00
CA VAL A 80 -4.32 -5.13 -0.95
C VAL A 80 -3.16 -5.46 -1.88
N LEU A 81 -2.46 -4.44 -2.38
CA LEU A 81 -1.28 -4.62 -3.22
C LEU A 81 -0.17 -5.37 -2.45
N ASN A 82 0.10 -4.95 -1.21
CA ASN A 82 1.14 -5.55 -0.37
C ASN A 82 0.76 -6.96 0.12
N ALA A 83 -0.52 -7.23 0.38
CA ALA A 83 -0.99 -8.54 0.85
C ALA A 83 -0.82 -9.64 -0.21
N ARG A 84 -0.77 -9.28 -1.50
CA ARG A 84 -0.51 -10.21 -2.61
C ARG A 84 0.98 -10.56 -2.77
N HIS A 85 1.89 -9.83 -2.12
CA HIS A 85 3.32 -9.91 -2.39
C HIS A 85 4.16 -10.18 -1.13
N GLY A 86 4.93 -11.27 -1.15
CA GLY A 86 6.20 -11.49 -0.43
C GLY A 86 6.17 -11.62 1.09
N LEU A 87 5.58 -10.67 1.81
CA LEU A 87 5.59 -10.60 3.27
C LEU A 87 4.16 -10.35 3.79
N PRO A 88 3.64 -11.15 4.73
CA PRO A 88 2.31 -10.94 5.29
C PRO A 88 2.17 -9.53 5.83
N VAL A 89 1.10 -8.84 5.43
CA VAL A 89 0.67 -7.59 6.09
C VAL A 89 -0.12 -7.99 7.33
N ASP A 90 0.09 -7.29 8.45
CA ASP A 90 -0.54 -7.62 9.72
C ASP A 90 -2.08 -7.57 9.60
N ASN A 91 -2.75 -8.57 10.19
CA ASN A 91 -4.20 -8.62 10.29
C ASN A 91 -4.74 -7.43 11.10
N ASN A 92 -3.99 -6.91 12.08
CA ASN A 92 -4.42 -5.73 12.83
C ASN A 92 -4.51 -4.49 11.95
N THR A 93 -3.56 -4.31 11.02
CA THR A 93 -3.61 -3.23 10.03
C THR A 93 -4.85 -3.33 9.17
N ARG A 94 -5.19 -4.54 8.68
CA ARG A 94 -6.44 -4.76 7.94
C ARG A 94 -7.66 -4.37 8.75
N ASP A 95 -7.72 -4.84 9.99
CA ASP A 95 -8.88 -4.68 10.85
C ASP A 95 -9.07 -3.18 11.21
N GLN A 96 -7.98 -2.44 11.42
CA GLN A 96 -8.02 -0.99 11.57
C GLN A 96 -8.51 -0.26 10.31
N ILE A 97 -8.05 -0.67 9.11
CA ILE A 97 -8.55 -0.09 7.85
C ILE A 97 -10.06 -0.30 7.71
N ILE A 98 -10.57 -1.49 8.06
CA ILE A 98 -12.00 -1.79 8.03
C ILE A 98 -12.78 -0.84 8.96
N VAL A 99 -12.28 -0.63 10.18
CA VAL A 99 -12.89 0.28 11.16
C VAL A 99 -12.87 1.71 10.65
N ASP A 100 -11.74 2.19 10.14
CA ASP A 100 -11.57 3.55 9.64
C ASP A 100 -12.56 3.82 8.49
N LEU A 101 -12.62 2.93 7.50
CA LEU A 101 -13.54 3.01 6.35
C LEU A 101 -15.01 3.01 6.78
N ARG A 102 -15.34 2.22 7.81
CA ARG A 102 -16.71 2.18 8.33
C ARG A 102 -17.07 3.46 9.07
N GLN A 103 -16.12 4.09 9.75
CA GLN A 103 -16.36 5.30 10.56
C GLN A 103 -16.30 6.59 9.75
N GLY A 104 -15.78 6.57 8.52
CA GLY A 104 -15.63 7.82 7.76
C GLY A 104 -14.49 8.68 8.30
N LYS A 105 -13.37 8.06 8.70
CA LYS A 105 -12.20 8.74 9.26
C LYS A 105 -11.77 9.92 8.36
N ASP A 106 -11.13 10.96 8.88
CA ASP A 106 -10.67 12.10 8.06
C ASP A 106 -11.80 12.84 7.28
N GLY A 107 -13.07 12.61 7.65
CA GLY A 107 -14.24 13.36 7.15
C GLY A 107 -14.86 12.82 5.86
N TYR A 108 -14.52 11.62 5.40
CA TYR A 108 -15.23 10.99 4.27
C TYR A 108 -16.50 10.27 4.72
N ASN A 109 -17.37 9.94 3.75
CA ASN A 109 -18.63 9.26 4.05
C ASN A 109 -18.38 7.81 4.49
N PRO A 110 -18.97 7.37 5.62
CA PRO A 110 -18.96 5.97 6.05
C PRO A 110 -19.29 4.99 4.91
N MET A 111 -18.47 3.96 4.76
CA MET A 111 -18.69 2.91 3.76
C MET A 111 -19.57 1.79 4.31
N GLY A 112 -20.33 1.12 3.43
CA GLY A 112 -21.07 -0.10 3.77
C GLY A 112 -20.14 -1.31 3.84
N GLU A 113 -20.53 -2.31 4.63
CA GLU A 113 -19.71 -3.50 4.90
C GLU A 113 -19.42 -4.32 3.63
N GLU A 114 -20.37 -4.36 2.69
CA GLU A 114 -20.21 -5.00 1.38
C GLU A 114 -19.14 -4.31 0.52
N ALA A 115 -19.16 -2.98 0.45
CA ALA A 115 -18.17 -2.22 -0.30
C ALA A 115 -16.76 -2.35 0.31
N ILE A 116 -16.66 -2.35 1.65
CA ILE A 116 -15.38 -2.58 2.34
C ILE A 116 -14.85 -3.99 2.02
N ALA A 117 -15.72 -5.01 2.04
CA ALA A 117 -15.37 -6.39 1.71
C ALA A 117 -14.82 -6.51 0.28
N GLU A 118 -15.46 -5.85 -0.69
CA GLU A 118 -15.01 -5.82 -2.08
C GLU A 118 -13.63 -5.16 -2.22
N ILE A 119 -13.44 -3.99 -1.61
CA ILE A 119 -12.17 -3.24 -1.66
C ILE A 119 -11.02 -4.05 -1.07
N ILE A 120 -11.22 -4.63 0.12
CA ILE A 120 -10.18 -5.38 0.84
C ILE A 120 -9.98 -6.79 0.24
N GLY A 121 -10.97 -7.31 -0.48
CA GLY A 121 -10.93 -8.65 -1.08
C GLY A 121 -11.14 -9.77 -0.07
N ILE A 122 -12.02 -9.58 0.92
CA ILE A 122 -12.40 -10.57 1.93
C ILE A 122 -13.91 -10.76 1.99
N SER A 123 -14.39 -11.82 2.66
CA SER A 123 -15.83 -12.02 2.84
C SER A 123 -16.46 -10.91 3.71
N GLN A 124 -17.69 -10.51 3.41
CA GLN A 124 -18.48 -9.61 4.25
C GLN A 124 -18.64 -10.13 5.69
N GLN A 125 -18.74 -11.45 5.87
CA GLN A 125 -18.79 -12.06 7.21
C GLN A 125 -17.54 -11.73 8.05
N ARG A 126 -16.35 -11.70 7.44
CA ARG A 126 -15.11 -11.31 8.11
C ARG A 126 -15.11 -9.82 8.47
N VAL A 127 -15.61 -8.96 7.58
CA VAL A 127 -15.78 -7.52 7.86
C VAL A 127 -16.71 -7.33 9.06
N ASN A 128 -17.85 -8.00 9.08
CA ASN A 128 -18.80 -7.93 10.19
C ASN A 128 -18.16 -8.38 11.52
N HIS A 129 -17.35 -9.43 11.50
CA HIS A 129 -16.66 -9.89 12.72
C HIS A 129 -15.67 -8.86 13.29
N VAL A 130 -15.08 -8.01 12.44
CA VAL A 130 -14.17 -6.94 12.86
C VAL A 130 -14.93 -5.74 13.45
N LEU A 131 -16.18 -5.52 13.02
CA LEU A 131 -16.99 -4.36 13.41
C LEU A 131 -17.90 -4.61 14.62
N ILE A 132 -17.85 -5.80 15.23
CA ILE A 132 -18.58 -6.16 16.46
C ILE A 132 -17.73 -5.79 17.68
#